data_AF-A0A242P3B8-F1
#
_entry.id   AF-A0A242P3B8-F1
#
_cell.length_a   1.000
_cell.length_b   1.000
_cell.length_c   1.000
_cell.angle_alpha   90.00
_cell.angle_beta   90.00
_cell.angle_gamma   90.00
#
_symmetry.space_group_name_H-M   'P 1'
#
loop_
_entity.id
_entity.type
_entity.pdbx_description
1 polymer ?
#
loop_
_entity_poly.entity_id
_entity_poly.type
_entity_poly.pdbx_seq_one_letter_code
_entity_poly.pdbx_strand_id
1 'polypeptide(L)'
;MIKKNNDNYPANNDLNNNNTGTQSEIPSLQRKRPLFLSIIDKLTPFSMIWVSLVLMYGVICMYTNRMGQDEFYRFIFFLQSPIVVVLNCIALLLALFHSINWFRLMPKVIFKQNIHKKKQGYLLIIGLWGVTILLSYCLLLLTIK
;
A
#
# COMPACT_ATOMS: atom_id res chain seq x y z
N MET A 1 78.43 -23.83 -11.97
CA MET A 1 78.22 -24.26 -10.56
C MET A 1 78.21 -22.95 -9.77
N ILE A 2 77.08 -22.38 -9.32
CA ILE A 2 76.24 -22.78 -8.19
C ILE A 2 74.87 -22.08 -8.33
N LYS A 3 73.83 -22.79 -7.90
CA LYS A 3 72.40 -22.44 -7.84
C LYS A 3 72.08 -21.70 -6.53
N LYS A 4 71.29 -20.61 -6.56
CA LYS A 4 70.25 -20.22 -5.58
C LYS A 4 69.76 -18.78 -5.86
N ASN A 5 68.52 -18.33 -5.64
CA ASN A 5 67.15 -18.86 -5.55
C ASN A 5 66.28 -17.61 -5.14
N ASN A 6 64.97 -17.74 -5.32
CA ASN A 6 63.87 -17.10 -4.59
C ASN A 6 63.46 -15.61 -4.77
N ASP A 7 62.34 -15.47 -5.49
CA ASP A 7 61.02 -14.97 -5.04
C ASP A 7 60.86 -13.53 -4.54
N ASN A 8 60.28 -12.69 -5.39
CA ASN A 8 59.58 -11.47 -4.99
C ASN A 8 58.14 -11.53 -5.52
N TYR A 9 57.26 -12.16 -4.73
CA TYR A 9 55.81 -11.97 -4.82
C TYR A 9 55.43 -10.92 -3.77
N PRO A 10 54.72 -9.83 -4.11
CA PRO A 10 54.23 -8.92 -3.10
C PRO A 10 53.07 -9.59 -2.34
N ALA A 11 53.26 -9.71 -1.03
CA ALA A 11 52.19 -9.97 -0.07
C ALA A 11 51.45 -8.66 0.19
N ASN A 12 50.15 -8.62 -0.14
CA ASN A 12 49.25 -7.56 0.29
C ASN A 12 47.94 -8.16 0.83
N ASN A 13 48.02 -8.62 2.07
CA ASN A 13 47.05 -8.46 3.16
C ASN A 13 45.56 -8.32 2.77
N ASP A 14 44.91 -9.46 2.54
CA ASP A 14 43.47 -9.60 2.69
C ASP A 14 43.13 -9.98 4.13
N LEU A 15 42.93 -8.97 4.96
CA LEU A 15 42.16 -9.11 6.20
C LEU A 15 41.35 -7.82 6.41
N ASN A 16 40.11 -7.80 5.92
CA ASN A 16 39.11 -6.93 6.51
C ASN A 16 37.86 -7.73 6.88
N ASN A 17 37.72 -7.83 8.19
CA ASN A 17 36.62 -8.38 8.96
C ASN A 17 35.29 -7.70 8.63
N ASN A 18 34.25 -8.53 8.57
CA ASN A 18 32.94 -8.38 9.23
C ASN A 18 32.22 -7.04 9.12
N ASN A 19 31.03 -7.06 8.51
CA ASN A 19 29.83 -6.53 9.15
C ASN A 19 28.56 -7.19 8.57
N THR A 20 27.91 -7.98 9.43
CA THR A 20 26.49 -8.30 9.38
C THR A 20 25.68 -7.02 9.32
N GLY A 21 24.82 -6.91 8.32
CA GLY A 21 23.94 -5.76 8.17
C GLY A 21 22.89 -6.06 7.11
N THR A 22 21.81 -6.72 7.52
CA THR A 22 20.50 -6.60 6.87
C THR A 22 20.09 -5.13 6.98
N GLN A 23 20.60 -4.27 6.10
CA GLN A 23 20.18 -2.89 6.02
C GLN A 23 19.80 -2.59 4.58
N SER A 24 18.48 -2.50 4.43
CA SER A 24 17.73 -1.93 3.32
C SER A 24 18.48 -0.84 2.55
N GLU A 25 19.32 -1.24 1.60
CA GLU A 25 19.70 -0.35 0.52
C GLU A 25 18.51 -0.27 -0.42
N ILE A 26 17.62 0.69 -0.15
CA ILE A 26 16.71 1.21 -1.15
C ILE A 26 17.62 1.79 -2.23
N PRO A 27 17.77 1.15 -3.40
CA PRO A 27 18.51 1.77 -4.48
C PRO A 27 17.67 2.98 -4.86
N SER A 28 18.34 4.13 -4.83
CA SER A 28 17.93 5.44 -5.34
C SER A 28 17.49 5.34 -6.80
N LEU A 29 16.36 4.67 -7.04
CA LEU A 29 15.66 4.68 -8.30
C LEU A 29 14.88 6.00 -8.34
N GLN A 30 15.62 7.07 -8.66
CA GLN A 30 15.14 8.29 -9.31
C GLN A 30 14.59 7.95 -10.71
N ARG A 31 13.71 6.96 -10.78
CA ARG A 31 12.78 6.79 -11.89
C ARG A 31 11.69 7.78 -11.60
N LYS A 32 11.69 8.93 -12.30
CA LYS A 32 10.62 9.95 -12.33
C LYS A 32 9.26 9.32 -11.96
N ARG A 33 8.94 9.23 -10.67
CA ARG A 33 7.58 8.99 -10.23
C ARG A 33 6.96 10.38 -10.30
N PRO A 34 5.82 10.57 -10.96
CA PRO A 34 5.18 11.87 -10.98
C PRO A 34 5.01 12.32 -9.53
N LEU A 35 5.46 13.55 -9.21
CA LEU A 35 5.50 14.05 -7.83
C LEU A 35 4.15 13.89 -7.12
N PHE A 36 3.05 14.03 -7.87
CA PHE A 36 1.69 13.77 -7.41
C PHE A 36 1.49 12.38 -6.78
N LEU A 37 2.07 11.32 -7.35
CA LEU A 37 1.96 9.97 -6.78
C LEU A 37 2.65 9.86 -5.42
N SER A 38 3.84 10.47 -5.27
CA SER A 38 4.53 10.49 -3.96
C SER A 38 3.76 11.26 -2.90
N ILE A 39 3.09 12.35 -3.30
CA ILE A 39 2.28 13.16 -2.39
C ILE A 39 1.05 12.38 -1.95
N ILE A 40 0.33 11.74 -2.89
CA ILE A 40 -0.85 10.92 -2.59
C ILE A 40 -0.49 9.72 -1.71
N ASP A 41 0.64 9.05 -1.97
CA ASP A 41 1.11 7.93 -1.15
C ASP A 41 1.36 8.38 0.31
N LYS A 42 1.84 9.61 0.54
CA LYS A 42 1.98 10.18 1.89
C LYS A 42 0.66 10.59 2.53
N LEU A 43 -0.35 11.00 1.77
CA LEU A 43 -1.67 11.38 2.29
C LEU A 43 -2.59 10.17 2.54
N THR A 44 -2.35 9.05 1.86
CA THR A 44 -3.11 7.80 2.01
C THR A 44 -3.26 7.34 3.48
N PRO A 45 -2.21 7.25 4.31
CA PRO A 45 -2.34 6.84 5.71
C PRO A 45 -3.19 7.82 6.54
N PHE A 46 -3.06 9.12 6.30
CA PHE A 46 -3.87 10.13 6.99
C PHE A 46 -5.36 9.93 6.69
N SER A 47 -5.68 9.73 5.41
CA SER A 47 -7.03 9.42 4.96
C SER A 47 -7.58 8.10 5.54
N MET A 48 -6.76 7.04 5.61
CA MET A 48 -7.16 5.76 6.20
C MET A 48 -7.47 5.89 7.69
N ILE A 49 -6.65 6.63 8.44
CA ILE A 49 -6.88 6.91 9.86
C ILE A 49 -8.17 7.69 10.05
N TRP A 50 -8.42 8.70 9.21
CA TRP A 50 -9.66 9.47 9.22
C TRP A 50 -10.88 8.58 9.04
N VAL A 51 -10.91 7.76 7.99
CA VAL A 51 -12.03 6.84 7.71
C VAL A 51 -12.22 5.84 8.85
N SER A 52 -11.13 5.30 9.40
CA SER A 52 -11.18 4.40 10.56
C SER A 52 -11.83 5.08 11.78
N LEU A 53 -11.46 6.33 12.06
CA LEU A 53 -12.01 7.12 13.16
C LEU A 53 -13.49 7.43 12.96
N VAL A 54 -13.90 7.77 11.74
CA VAL A 54 -15.32 7.99 11.37
C VAL A 54 -16.13 6.70 11.52
N LEU A 55 -15.61 5.55 11.07
CA LEU A 55 -16.29 4.26 11.23
C LEU A 55 -16.40 3.87 12.71
N MET A 56 -15.32 4.02 13.48
CA MET A 56 -15.32 3.73 14.92
C MET A 56 -16.36 4.58 15.65
N TYR A 57 -16.41 5.89 15.37
CA TYR A 57 -17.44 6.76 15.90
C TYR A 57 -18.85 6.31 15.52
N GLY A 58 -19.06 5.91 14.25
CA GLY A 58 -20.34 5.38 13.79
C GLY A 58 -20.79 4.10 14.50
N VAL A 59 -19.86 3.15 14.72
CA VAL A 59 -20.13 1.91 15.47
C VAL A 59 -20.49 2.22 16.92
N ILE A 60 -19.79 3.15 17.56
CA ILE A 60 -20.08 3.58 18.94
C ILE A 60 -21.48 4.22 19.02
N CYS A 61 -21.81 5.13 18.09
CA CYS A 61 -23.14 5.74 18.02
C CYS A 61 -24.26 4.71 17.75
N MET A 62 -24.02 3.72 16.89
CA MET A 62 -24.95 2.62 16.64
C MET A 62 -25.17 1.76 17.90
N TYR A 63 -24.10 1.46 18.64
CA TYR A 63 -24.17 0.69 19.87
C TYR A 63 -24.95 1.44 20.97
N THR A 64 -24.68 2.73 21.14
CA THR A 64 -25.39 3.60 22.09
C THR A 64 -26.86 3.81 21.71
N ASN A 65 -27.23 3.82 20.43
CA ASN A 65 -28.64 3.92 20.01
C ASN A 65 -29.48 2.72 20.46
N ARG A 66 -28.88 1.53 20.60
CA ARG A 66 -29.56 0.37 21.21
C ARG A 66 -29.92 0.59 22.68
N MET A 67 -29.31 1.58 23.34
CA MET A 67 -29.60 1.98 24.71
C MET A 67 -30.64 3.13 24.79
N GLY A 68 -31.25 3.51 23.67
CA GLY A 68 -32.33 4.49 23.62
C GLY A 68 -31.87 5.96 23.53
N GLN A 69 -30.66 6.22 23.05
CA GLN A 69 -30.16 7.59 22.86
C GLN A 69 -30.09 8.00 21.39
N ASP A 70 -30.54 9.22 21.07
CA ASP A 70 -30.56 9.83 19.73
C ASP A 70 -29.17 10.16 19.13
N GLU A 71 -28.09 9.65 19.74
CA GLU A 71 -26.71 9.90 19.37
C GLU A 71 -26.38 9.41 17.93
N PHE A 72 -27.13 8.41 17.44
CA PHE A 72 -27.01 7.95 16.04
C PHE A 72 -27.52 9.00 15.04
N TYR A 73 -28.62 9.70 15.33
CA TYR A 73 -29.08 10.79 14.47
C TYR A 73 -28.07 11.94 14.42
N ARG A 74 -27.42 12.24 15.55
CA ARG A 74 -26.35 13.25 15.61
C ARG A 74 -25.12 12.84 14.80
N PHE A 75 -24.78 11.55 14.77
CA PHE A 75 -23.75 11.01 13.89
C PHE A 75 -24.10 11.13 12.41
N ILE A 76 -25.34 10.79 12.02
CA ILE A 76 -25.78 10.96 10.61
C ILE A 76 -25.74 12.43 10.20
N PHE A 77 -26.17 13.34 11.07
CA PHE A 77 -26.07 14.78 10.81
C PHE A 77 -24.61 15.24 10.66
N PHE A 78 -23.70 14.70 11.47
CA PHE A 78 -22.26 14.95 11.34
C PHE A 78 -21.70 14.41 10.01
N LEU A 79 -22.10 13.21 9.58
CA LEU A 79 -21.70 12.63 8.29
C LEU A 79 -22.23 13.43 7.10
N GLN A 80 -23.42 14.00 7.21
CA GLN A 80 -24.04 14.83 6.16
C GLN A 80 -23.40 16.21 6.04
N SER A 81 -22.55 16.60 6.99
CA SER A 81 -21.78 17.84 6.91
C SER A 81 -20.97 17.87 5.61
N PRO A 82 -21.06 18.94 4.80
CA PRO A 82 -20.42 19.00 3.48
C PRO A 82 -18.91 18.79 3.55
N ILE A 83 -18.28 19.20 4.66
CA ILE A 83 -16.85 19.03 4.91
C ILE A 83 -16.50 17.55 5.09
N VAL A 84 -17.31 16.81 5.85
CA VAL A 84 -17.10 15.39 6.14
C VAL A 84 -17.36 14.55 4.89
N VAL A 85 -18.41 14.88 4.13
CA VAL A 85 -18.70 14.25 2.83
C VAL A 85 -17.52 14.42 1.86
N VAL A 86 -16.98 15.63 1.74
CA VAL A 86 -15.81 15.90 0.91
C VAL A 86 -14.61 15.09 1.38
N LEU A 87 -14.29 15.10 2.69
CA LEU A 87 -13.18 14.30 3.23
C LEU A 87 -13.35 12.80 2.94
N ASN A 88 -14.55 12.25 3.11
CA ASN A 88 -14.83 10.85 2.80
C ASN A 88 -14.69 10.55 1.31
N CYS A 89 -15.08 11.47 0.43
CA CYS A 89 -14.90 11.34 -1.01
C CYS A 89 -13.42 11.32 -1.40
N ILE A 90 -12.61 12.26 -0.88
CA ILE A 90 -11.15 12.24 -1.05
C ILE A 90 -10.59 10.92 -0.52
N ALA A 91 -11.07 10.46 0.63
CA ALA A 91 -10.54 9.26 1.24
C ALA A 91 -10.82 8.00 0.45
N LEU A 92 -12.00 7.91 -0.14
CA LEU A 92 -12.37 6.83 -1.06
C LEU A 92 -11.51 6.87 -2.32
N LEU A 93 -11.26 8.05 -2.90
CA LEU A 93 -10.35 8.21 -4.05
C LEU A 93 -8.92 7.77 -3.72
N LEU A 94 -8.40 8.13 -2.54
CA LEU A 94 -7.08 7.72 -2.07
C LEU A 94 -7.01 6.19 -1.86
N ALA A 95 -8.06 5.59 -1.28
CA ALA A 95 -8.14 4.15 -1.10
C ALA A 95 -8.16 3.41 -2.45
N LEU A 96 -8.97 3.87 -3.41
CA LEU A 96 -8.98 3.33 -4.78
C LEU A 96 -7.61 3.47 -5.45
N PHE A 97 -7.00 4.65 -5.34
CA PHE A 97 -5.67 4.89 -5.89
C PHE A 97 -4.62 3.93 -5.29
N HIS A 98 -4.67 3.75 -3.97
CA HIS A 98 -3.79 2.82 -3.25
C HIS A 98 -3.99 1.38 -3.74
N SER A 99 -5.23 0.92 -3.88
CA SER A 99 -5.55 -0.41 -4.42
C SER A 99 -5.04 -0.58 -5.84
N ILE A 100 -5.23 0.40 -6.73
CA ILE A 100 -4.72 0.35 -8.12
C ILE A 100 -3.18 0.23 -8.13
N ASN A 101 -2.50 1.00 -7.28
CA ASN A 101 -1.04 0.95 -7.19
C ASN A 101 -0.54 -0.40 -6.64
N TRP A 102 -1.21 -0.93 -5.61
CA TRP A 102 -0.96 -2.28 -5.08
C TRP A 102 -1.18 -3.35 -6.14
N PHE A 103 -2.29 -3.30 -6.87
CA PHE A 103 -2.60 -4.27 -7.92
C PHE A 103 -1.54 -4.25 -9.01
N ARG A 104 -1.02 -3.08 -9.39
CA ARG A 104 0.04 -2.97 -10.39
C ARG A 104 1.40 -3.48 -9.89
N LEU A 105 1.70 -3.28 -8.60
CA LEU A 105 2.99 -3.65 -8.00
C LEU A 105 3.04 -5.12 -7.57
N MET A 106 1.98 -5.68 -7.01
CA MET A 106 1.89 -7.08 -6.53
C MET A 106 2.36 -8.12 -7.55
N PRO A 107 1.82 -8.21 -8.78
CA PRO A 107 2.25 -9.20 -9.75
C PRO A 107 3.71 -8.99 -10.15
N LYS A 108 4.22 -7.75 -10.10
CA LYS A 108 5.62 -7.46 -10.41
C LYS A 108 6.59 -7.98 -9.34
N VAL A 109 6.21 -7.97 -8.06
CA VAL A 109 7.02 -8.60 -6.99
C VAL A 109 6.85 -10.11 -6.94
N ILE A 110 5.65 -10.64 -7.21
CA ILE A 110 5.39 -12.09 -7.19
C ILE A 110 6.07 -12.80 -8.37
N PHE A 111 6.04 -12.23 -9.58
CA PHE A 111 6.62 -12.85 -10.78
C PHE A 111 8.06 -12.42 -11.07
N LYS A 112 8.80 -11.92 -10.06
CA LYS A 112 10.17 -11.40 -10.20
C LYS A 112 11.15 -12.38 -10.87
N GLN A 113 10.84 -13.69 -10.86
CA GLN A 113 11.69 -14.76 -11.39
C GLN A 113 11.33 -15.24 -12.81
N ASN A 114 10.12 -14.99 -13.34
CA ASN A 114 9.65 -15.66 -14.57
C ASN A 114 9.26 -14.68 -15.68
N ILE A 115 10.25 -14.27 -16.47
CA ILE A 115 10.16 -13.38 -17.64
C ILE A 115 9.13 -13.85 -18.70
N HIS A 116 8.84 -15.16 -18.75
CA HIS A 116 7.92 -15.74 -19.74
C HIS A 116 6.42 -15.59 -19.41
N LYS A 117 6.05 -15.06 -18.24
CA LYS A 117 4.66 -15.06 -17.74
C LYS A 117 4.04 -13.67 -17.54
N LYS A 118 4.42 -12.67 -18.35
CA LYS A 118 3.79 -11.34 -18.38
C LYS A 118 2.25 -11.40 -18.48
N LYS A 119 1.69 -12.39 -19.18
CA LYS A 119 0.24 -12.64 -19.26
C LYS A 119 -0.40 -12.95 -17.90
N GLN A 120 0.30 -13.66 -16.99
CA GLN A 120 -0.27 -14.04 -15.69
C GLN A 120 -0.41 -12.85 -14.74
N GLY A 121 0.49 -11.87 -14.80
CA GLY A 121 0.34 -10.63 -14.03
C GLY A 121 -0.90 -9.82 -14.45
N TYR A 122 -1.23 -9.82 -15.74
CA TYR A 122 -2.45 -9.19 -16.25
C TYR A 122 -3.72 -9.97 -15.87
N LEU A 123 -3.68 -11.30 -15.85
CA LEU A 123 -4.79 -12.12 -15.34
C LEU A 123 -5.09 -11.84 -13.86
N LEU A 124 -4.06 -11.61 -13.03
CA LEU A 124 -4.29 -11.18 -11.64
C LEU A 124 -4.89 -9.77 -11.58
N ILE A 125 -4.40 -8.81 -12.38
CA ILE A 125 -4.99 -7.46 -12.40
C ILE A 125 -6.48 -7.50 -12.74
N ILE A 126 -6.85 -8.28 -13.77
CA ILE A 126 -8.24 -8.39 -14.24
C ILE A 126 -9.10 -9.10 -13.20
N GLY A 127 -8.55 -10.11 -12.53
CA GLY A 127 -9.23 -10.85 -11.46
C GLY A 127 -9.54 -9.96 -10.26
N LEU A 128 -8.56 -9.17 -9.79
CA LEU A 128 -8.77 -8.25 -8.66
C LEU A 128 -9.76 -7.12 -8.99
N TRP A 129 -9.72 -6.58 -10.22
CA TRP A 129 -10.75 -5.64 -10.68
C TRP A 129 -12.13 -6.30 -10.74
N GLY A 130 -12.22 -7.55 -11.21
CA GLY A 130 -13.45 -8.32 -11.21
C GLY A 130 -14.03 -8.47 -9.79
N VAL A 131 -13.20 -8.83 -8.81
CA VAL A 131 -13.63 -8.91 -7.39
C VAL A 131 -14.10 -7.55 -6.86
N THR A 132 -13.40 -6.47 -7.20
CA THR A 132 -13.76 -5.11 -6.75
C THR A 132 -15.11 -4.67 -7.33
N ILE A 133 -15.35 -4.92 -8.61
CA ILE A 133 -16.63 -4.64 -9.28
C ILE A 133 -17.74 -5.50 -8.68
N LEU A 134 -17.48 -6.79 -8.47
CA LEU A 134 -18.45 -7.72 -7.89
C LEU A 134 -18.84 -7.30 -6.48
N LEU A 135 -17.87 -6.91 -5.65
CA LEU A 135 -18.12 -6.41 -4.30
C LEU A 135 -18.93 -5.11 -4.33
N SER A 136 -18.60 -4.19 -5.23
CA SER A 136 -19.35 -2.95 -5.42
C SER A 136 -20.80 -3.22 -5.83
N TYR A 137 -21.03 -4.15 -6.77
CA TYR A 137 -22.37 -4.54 -7.20
C TYR A 137 -23.15 -5.22 -6.06
N CYS A 138 -22.50 -6.09 -5.30
CA CYS A 138 -23.10 -6.78 -4.16
C CYS A 138 -23.54 -5.80 -3.05
N LEU A 139 -22.69 -4.80 -2.73
CA LEU A 139 -23.02 -3.73 -1.78
C LEU A 139 -24.22 -2.89 -2.24
N LEU A 140 -24.27 -2.57 -3.54
CA LEU A 140 -25.37 -1.78 -4.10
C LEU A 140 -26.69 -2.56 -4.02
N LEU A 141 -26.69 -3.83 -4.40
CA LEU A 141 -27.85 -4.71 -4.28
C LEU A 141 -28.31 -4.90 -2.83
N LEU A 142 -27.38 -5.03 -1.88
CA LEU A 142 -27.70 -5.15 -0.46
C LEU A 142 -28.28 -3.84 0.11
N THR A 143 -27.81 -2.69 -0.37
CA THR A 143 -28.28 -1.38 0.11
C THR A 143 -29.64 -1.01 -0.46
N ILE A 144 -29.92 -1.38 -1.71
CA ILE A 144 -31.17 -1.04 -2.41
C ILE A 144 -32.34 -1.96 -2.00
N LYS A 145 -32.04 -3.14 -1.45
CA LYS A 145 -33.00 -4.19 -1.12
C LYS A 145 -33.36 -4.16 0.36
#